data_AF-A0A1V5FU06-F1
#
_entry.id   AF-A0A1V5FU06-F1
#
_cell.length_a   1.000
_cell.length_b   1.000
_cell.length_c   1.000
_cell.angle_alpha   90.00
_cell.angle_beta   90.00
_cell.angle_gamma   90.00
#
_symmetry.space_group_name_H-M   'P 1'
#
loop_
_entity.id
_entity.type
_entity.pdbx_description
1 polymer ?
#
loop_
_entity_poly.entity_id
_entity_poly.type
_entity_poly.pdbx_seq_one_letter_code
_entity_poly.pdbx_strand_id
1 'polypeptide(L)' 'MFILIGFLLIFVVGLGALVLTIIAAIKANEGVAYRYPLTIRLIK' A
#
# COMPACT_ATOMS: atom_id res chain seq x y z
N MET A 1 -20.12 13.80 13.15
CA MET A 1 -19.33 12.70 13.74
C MET A 1 -18.77 11.71 12.70
N PHE A 2 -19.51 11.34 11.64
CA PHE A 2 -19.03 10.40 10.60
C PHE A 2 -17.85 10.90 9.72
N ILE A 3 -17.73 12.21 9.49
CA ILE A 3 -16.75 12.79 8.57
C ILE A 3 -15.30 12.66 9.08
N LEU A 4 -15.11 12.71 10.41
CA LEU A 4 -13.77 12.64 11.02
C LEU A 4 -13.15 11.24 10.87
N ILE A 5 -13.98 10.20 10.92
CA ILE A 5 -13.55 8.81 10.75
C ILE A 5 -13.12 8.55 9.31
N GLY A 6 -13.87 9.10 8.32
CA GLY A 6 -13.50 9.01 6.91
C GLY A 6 -12.14 9.65 6.61
N PHE A 7 -11.87 10.82 7.18
CA PHE A 7 -10.59 11.51 7.01
C PHE A 7 -9.41 10.74 7.63
N LEU A 8 -9.59 10.20 8.82
CA LEU A 8 -8.56 9.39 9.48
C LEU A 8 -8.24 8.12 8.67
N LEU A 9 -9.25 7.47 8.11
CA LEU A 9 -9.09 6.25 7.32
C LEU A 9 -8.35 6.53 6.01
N ILE A 10 -8.66 7.63 5.32
CA ILE A 10 -7.92 8.07 4.12
C ILE A 10 -6.46 8.33 4.45
N PHE A 11 -6.17 8.94 5.60
CA PHE A 11 -4.79 9.23 6.00
C PHE A 11 -3.99 7.96 6.25
N VAL A 12 -4.56 7.00 6.99
CA VAL A 12 -3.92 5.71 7.28
C VAL A 12 -3.69 4.90 6.00
N VAL A 13 -4.69 4.84 5.12
CA VAL A 13 -4.58 4.13 3.83
C VAL A 13 -3.59 4.82 2.89
N GLY A 14 -3.60 6.16 2.84
CA GLY A 14 -2.66 6.95 2.03
C GLY A 14 -1.21 6.76 2.49
N LEU A 15 -0.97 6.75 3.80
CA LEU A 15 0.34 6.47 4.37
C LEU A 15 0.80 5.05 4.05
N GLY A 16 -0.10 4.06 4.20
CA GLY A 16 0.16 2.67 3.84
C GLY A 16 0.49 2.50 2.35
N ALA A 17 -0.27 3.17 1.47
CA ALA A 17 -0.02 3.16 0.04
C ALA A 17 1.32 3.80 -0.32
N LEU A 18 1.67 4.92 0.29
CA LEU A 18 2.96 5.59 0.09
C LEU A 18 4.13 4.68 0.49
N VAL A 19 4.07 4.08 1.68
CA VAL A 19 5.09 3.15 2.17
C VAL A 19 5.24 1.98 1.21
N LEU A 20 4.13 1.33 0.85
CA LEU A 20 4.20 0.18 -0.04
C LEU A 20 4.72 0.56 -1.44
N THR A 21 4.38 1.74 -1.96
CA THR A 21 4.86 2.26 -3.25
C THR A 21 6.38 2.49 -3.21
N ILE A 22 6.91 3.01 -2.11
CA ILE A 22 8.35 3.18 -1.92
C ILE A 22 9.06 1.82 -1.93
N ILE A 23 8.54 0.83 -1.18
CA ILE A 23 9.18 -0.50 -1.15
C ILE A 23 9.09 -1.19 -2.51
N ALA A 24 7.98 -1.00 -3.24
CA ALA A 24 7.83 -1.50 -4.60
C ALA A 24 8.81 -0.84 -5.57
N ALA A 25 9.00 0.47 -5.47
CA ALA A 25 10.00 1.19 -6.27
C ALA A 25 11.42 0.72 -5.97
N ILE A 26 11.76 0.49 -4.69
CA ILE A 26 13.07 -0.05 -4.29
C ILE A 26 13.28 -1.44 -4.89
N LYS A 27 12.34 -2.38 -4.72
CA LYS A 27 12.49 -3.73 -5.28
C LYS A 27 12.43 -3.78 -6.81
N ALA A 28 11.74 -2.84 -7.46
CA ALA A 28 11.80 -2.68 -8.91
C ALA A 28 13.21 -2.32 -9.40
N ASN A 29 13.95 -1.52 -8.62
CA ASN A 29 15.37 -1.22 -8.90
C ASN A 29 16.28 -2.43 -8.65
N GLU A 30 15.96 -3.29 -7.70
CA GLU A 30 16.68 -4.56 -7.46
C GLU A 30 16.34 -5.65 -8.51
N GLY A 31 15.42 -5.39 -9.44
CA GLY A 31 14.95 -6.38 -10.42
C GLY A 31 14.10 -7.50 -9.79
N VAL A 32 13.69 -7.34 -8.53
CA VAL A 32 12.88 -8.32 -7.81
C VAL A 32 11.41 -7.92 -7.90
N ALA A 33 10.55 -8.82 -8.37
CA ALA A 33 9.12 -8.59 -8.34
C ALA A 33 8.64 -8.41 -6.89
N TYR A 34 8.35 -7.17 -6.47
CA TYR A 34 7.83 -6.86 -5.15
C TYR A 34 6.44 -7.49 -4.99
N ARG A 35 6.37 -8.62 -4.28
CA ARG A 35 5.10 -9.22 -3.89
C ARG A 35 4.50 -8.37 -2.76
N TYR A 36 3.53 -7.53 -3.12
CA TYR A 36 2.74 -6.79 -2.15
C TYR A 36 2.07 -7.75 -1.16
N PRO A 37 2.23 -7.55 0.16
CA PRO A 37 1.59 -8.39 1.16
C PRO A 37 0.08 -8.12 1.28
N LEU A 38 -0.40 -6.98 0.80
CA LEU A 38 -1.79 -6.52 0.90
C LEU A 38 -2.64 -6.76 -0.36
N THR A 39 -2.10 -7.38 -1.41
CA THR A 39 -2.90 -7.76 -2.57
C THR A 39 -3.68 -9.04 -2.28
N ILE A 40 -5.01 -8.98 -2.44
CA ILE A 40 -5.88 -10.15 -2.39
C ILE A 40 -5.39 -11.11 -3.48
N ARG A 41 -4.87 -12.27 -3.08
CA ARG A 41 -4.38 -13.30 -4.00
C ARG A 41 -5.59 -14.00 -4.63
N LEU A 42 -6.11 -13.44 -5.71
CA LEU A 42 -7.21 -14.07 -6.43
C LEU A 42 -6.77 -15.42 -7.04
N ILE A 43 -5.53 -15.51 -7.53
CA ILE A 43 -4.97 -16.70 -8.20
C ILE A 43 -3.44 -16.74 -7.97
N LYS A 44 -2.84 -17.93 -7.90
CA LYS A 44 -1.38 -18.14 -7.78
C LYS A 44 -0.67 -18.08 -9.12
#